data_AF-A0AAI8Z883-F1
#
_entry.id   AF-A0AAI8Z883-F1
#
_cell.length_a   1.000
_cell.length_b   1.000
_cell.length_c   1.000
_cell.angle_alpha   90.00
_cell.angle_beta   90.00
_cell.angle_gamma   90.00
#
_symmetry.space_group_name_H-M   'P 1'
#
loop_
_entity.id
_entity.type
_entity.pdbx_description
1 polymer ?
#
loop_
_entity_poly.entity_id
_entity_poly.type
_entity_poly.pdbx_seq_one_letter_code
_entity_poly.pdbx_strand_id
1 'polypeptide(L)'
;MAYEIYYAFVTTSTTFERVCFLVWFALDASFAAVAVLAAYPPEKRRVVATRLVAGILAGVAFLHVLCQYFPDEREQVTAYWTGLILQAPIGWGSVYLLLQRGDTKGQSLEIWVTRFLGCVTAYSVFFWRYLNCPENWPYVGSFWSIATIVITMIPEVAYPFIYLHVHKKQKSKVE
;
A
#
# COMPACT_ATOMS: atom_id res chain seq x y z
N MET A 1 6.20 2.57 -4.60
CA MET A 1 7.25 3.11 -5.50
C MET A 1 7.10 4.58 -5.91
N ALA A 2 6.00 5.00 -6.56
CA ALA A 2 5.88 6.40 -7.04
C ALA A 2 5.84 7.41 -5.88
N TYR A 3 5.21 7.01 -4.77
CA TYR A 3 5.13 7.77 -3.54
C TYR A 3 6.53 8.05 -2.96
N GLU A 4 7.35 7.02 -2.79
CA GLU A 4 8.68 7.11 -2.19
C GLU A 4 9.60 7.99 -3.01
N ILE A 5 9.53 7.92 -4.34
CA ILE A 5 10.27 8.82 -5.24
C ILE A 5 9.79 10.26 -5.04
N TYR A 6 8.48 10.49 -5.15
CA TYR A 6 7.93 11.85 -5.12
C TYR A 6 8.24 12.55 -3.79
N TYR A 7 7.93 11.91 -2.66
CA TYR A 7 8.14 12.50 -1.34
C TYR A 7 9.63 12.69 -1.01
N ALA A 8 10.51 11.76 -1.42
CA ALA A 8 11.96 11.88 -1.20
C ALA A 8 12.58 13.12 -1.84
N PHE A 9 12.04 13.60 -2.96
CA PHE A 9 12.63 14.72 -3.69
C PHE A 9 11.85 16.02 -3.54
N VAL A 10 10.54 15.96 -3.28
CA VAL A 10 9.68 17.15 -3.21
C VAL A 10 9.39 17.58 -1.78
N THR A 11 9.28 16.66 -0.83
CA THR A 11 8.78 16.96 0.52
C THR A 11 9.87 16.99 1.59
N THR A 12 10.91 16.15 1.47
CA THR A 12 11.97 16.08 2.49
C THR A 12 12.83 17.33 2.50
N SER A 13 13.15 17.82 3.71
CA SER A 13 14.05 18.97 3.89
C SER A 13 15.48 18.54 4.25
N THR A 14 15.66 17.33 4.77
CA THR A 14 16.97 16.83 5.23
C THR A 14 17.46 15.64 4.42
N THR A 15 18.79 15.47 4.35
CA THR A 15 19.41 14.29 3.74
C THR A 15 18.98 13.00 4.44
N PHE A 16 18.79 13.03 5.76
CA PHE A 16 18.34 11.87 6.53
C PHE A 16 16.95 11.42 6.11
N GLU A 17 15.97 12.34 6.07
CA GLU A 17 14.62 12.04 5.59
C GLU A 17 14.63 11.48 4.16
N ARG A 18 15.41 12.09 3.26
CA ARG A 18 15.54 11.63 1.87
C ARG A 18 16.08 10.20 1.81
N VAL A 19 17.13 9.89 2.57
CA VAL A 19 17.70 8.53 2.62
C VAL A 19 16.67 7.53 3.15
N CYS A 20 15.90 7.87 4.19
CA CYS A 20 14.85 7.01 4.71
C CYS A 20 13.82 6.64 3.62
N PHE A 21 13.33 7.61 2.83
CA PHE A 21 12.43 7.30 1.71
C PHE A 21 13.10 6.47 0.61
N LEU A 22 14.38 6.73 0.30
CA LEU A 22 15.10 5.97 -0.72
C LEU A 22 15.37 4.51 -0.29
N VAL A 23 15.51 4.24 1.01
CA VAL A 23 15.58 2.87 1.53
C VAL A 23 14.25 2.14 1.30
N TRP A 24 13.11 2.77 1.59
CA TRP A 24 11.79 2.22 1.28
C TRP A 24 11.62 1.96 -0.22
N PHE A 25 12.04 2.91 -1.06
CA PHE A 25 12.03 2.73 -2.50
C PHE A 25 12.89 1.54 -2.96
N ALA A 26 14.07 1.35 -2.37
CA ALA A 26 14.95 0.23 -2.70
C ALA A 26 14.33 -1.13 -2.33
N LEU A 27 13.63 -1.20 -1.19
CA LEU A 27 12.88 -2.39 -0.79
C LEU A 27 11.76 -2.71 -1.80
N ASP A 28 10.94 -1.71 -2.15
CA ASP A 28 9.89 -1.86 -3.16
C ASP A 28 10.44 -2.33 -4.51
N ALA A 29 11.51 -1.71 -4.98
CA ALA A 29 12.15 -2.05 -6.24
C ALA A 29 12.67 -3.50 -6.22
N SER A 30 13.22 -3.94 -5.08
CA SER A 30 13.68 -5.30 -4.89
C SER A 30 12.52 -6.30 -4.93
N PHE A 31 11.42 -6.02 -4.25
CA PHE A 31 10.22 -6.88 -4.28
C PHE A 31 9.61 -6.95 -5.68
N ALA A 32 9.49 -5.81 -6.36
CA ALA A 32 9.00 -5.76 -7.74
C ALA A 32 9.91 -6.54 -8.69
N ALA A 33 11.23 -6.42 -8.54
CA ALA A 33 12.20 -7.17 -9.35
C ALA A 33 12.07 -8.68 -9.12
N VAL A 34 12.02 -9.13 -7.86
CA VAL A 34 11.81 -10.54 -7.52
C VAL A 34 10.49 -11.05 -8.11
N ALA A 35 9.40 -10.29 -7.98
CA ALA A 35 8.11 -10.67 -8.55
C ALA A 35 8.16 -10.81 -10.07
N VAL A 36 8.78 -9.87 -10.78
CA VAL A 36 8.93 -9.93 -12.25
C VAL A 36 9.78 -11.13 -12.67
N LEU A 37 10.91 -11.36 -11.99
CA LEU A 37 11.85 -12.42 -12.34
C LEU A 37 11.30 -13.80 -12.01
N ALA A 38 10.59 -13.96 -10.89
CA ALA A 38 10.10 -15.26 -10.42
C ALA A 38 8.73 -15.64 -11.00
N ALA A 39 7.82 -14.69 -11.17
CA ALA A 39 6.42 -14.99 -11.54
C ALA A 39 6.16 -15.00 -13.05
N TYR A 40 7.03 -14.38 -13.87
CA TYR A 40 6.81 -14.25 -15.31
C TYR A 40 7.89 -14.97 -16.15
N PRO A 41 7.49 -15.61 -17.26
CA PRO A 41 8.43 -16.22 -18.20
C PRO A 41 9.31 -15.13 -18.86
N PRO A 42 10.56 -15.45 -19.24
CA PRO A 42 11.54 -14.46 -19.74
C PRO A 42 11.00 -13.51 -20.83
N GLU A 43 10.21 -14.05 -21.75
CA GLU A 43 9.59 -13.32 -22.87
C GLU A 43 8.66 -12.18 -22.42
N LYS A 44 7.97 -12.36 -21.27
CA LYS A 44 7.00 -11.38 -20.76
C LYS A 44 7.63 -10.37 -19.80
N ARG A 45 8.80 -10.66 -19.24
CA ARG A 45 9.44 -9.82 -18.20
C ARG A 45 9.67 -8.39 -18.67
N ARG A 46 10.15 -8.18 -19.90
CA ARG A 46 10.40 -6.84 -20.45
C ARG A 46 9.13 -6.01 -20.55
N VAL A 47 8.02 -6.62 -21.01
CA VAL A 47 6.73 -5.94 -21.13
C VAL A 47 6.19 -5.55 -19.75
N VAL A 48 6.26 -6.47 -18.78
CA VAL A 48 5.81 -6.21 -17.40
C VAL A 48 6.67 -5.12 -16.74
N ALA A 49 7.99 -5.20 -16.86
CA ALA A 49 8.90 -4.19 -16.32
C ALA A 49 8.65 -2.79 -16.93
N THR A 50 8.42 -2.73 -18.26
CA THR A 50 8.11 -1.46 -18.94
C THR A 50 6.79 -0.87 -18.43
N ARG A 51 5.76 -1.69 -18.24
CA ARG A 51 4.47 -1.25 -17.67
C ARG A 51 4.61 -0.78 -16.22
N LEU A 52 5.42 -1.45 -15.42
CA LEU A 52 5.73 -1.02 -14.05
C LEU A 52 6.40 0.35 -14.04
N VAL A 53 7.47 0.54 -14.84
CA VAL A 53 8.16 1.84 -14.93
C VAL A 53 7.22 2.94 -15.44
N ALA A 54 6.44 2.67 -16.47
CA ALA A 54 5.44 3.62 -16.98
C ALA A 54 4.41 3.99 -15.90
N GLY A 55 3.94 3.00 -15.12
CA GLY A 55 3.04 3.22 -14.00
C GLY A 55 3.67 4.07 -12.88
N ILE A 56 4.95 3.87 -12.57
CA ILE A 56 5.68 4.69 -11.60
C ILE A 56 5.74 6.14 -12.08
N LEU A 57 6.15 6.37 -13.34
CA LEU A 57 6.26 7.72 -13.91
C LEU A 57 4.90 8.42 -13.94
N ALA A 58 3.85 7.71 -14.34
CA ALA A 58 2.48 8.23 -14.31
C ALA A 58 2.04 8.57 -12.87
N GLY A 59 2.36 7.71 -11.90
CA GLY A 59 2.07 7.96 -10.49
C GLY A 59 2.81 9.17 -9.93
N VAL A 60 4.09 9.36 -10.28
CA VAL A 60 4.88 10.54 -9.88
C VAL A 60 4.29 11.81 -10.49
N ALA A 61 3.94 11.79 -11.78
CA ALA A 61 3.30 12.93 -12.44
C ALA A 61 1.94 13.25 -11.82
N PHE A 62 1.13 12.24 -11.52
CA PHE A 62 -0.15 12.39 -10.83
C PHE A 62 0.03 13.03 -9.45
N LEU A 63 0.95 12.52 -8.62
CA LEU A 63 1.24 13.09 -7.31
C LEU A 63 1.75 14.53 -7.42
N HIS A 64 2.59 14.82 -8.41
CA HIS A 64 3.08 16.17 -8.65
C HIS A 64 1.94 17.15 -8.93
N VAL A 65 1.04 16.81 -9.85
CA VAL A 65 -0.13 17.63 -10.17
C VAL A 65 -1.03 17.77 -8.95
N LEU A 66 -1.30 16.67 -8.24
CA LEU A 66 -2.18 16.68 -7.06
C LEU A 66 -1.64 17.61 -5.97
N CYS A 67 -0.35 17.57 -5.70
CA CYS A 67 0.30 18.45 -4.72
C CYS A 67 0.41 19.91 -5.15
N GLN A 68 0.19 20.27 -6.42
CA GLN A 68 0.02 21.68 -6.81
C GLN A 68 -1.31 22.25 -6.29
N TYR A 69 -2.34 21.40 -6.14
CA TYR A 69 -3.65 21.81 -5.62
C TYR A 69 -3.77 21.60 -4.11
N PHE A 70 -3.13 20.56 -3.58
CA PHE A 70 -3.13 20.20 -2.17
C PHE A 70 -1.69 20.07 -1.65
N PRO A 71 -1.03 21.19 -1.31
CA PRO A 71 0.36 21.19 -0.90
C PRO A 71 0.56 20.34 0.35
N ASP A 72 1.56 19.47 0.32
CA ASP A 72 1.88 18.60 1.44
C ASP A 72 2.97 19.21 2.32
N GLU A 73 2.68 20.41 2.84
CA GLU A 73 3.58 21.19 3.69
C GLU A 73 3.54 20.67 5.13
N ARG A 74 4.23 19.56 5.40
CA ARG A 74 4.42 18.91 6.73
C ARG A 74 3.17 18.35 7.40
N GLU A 75 1.98 18.85 7.06
CA GLU A 75 0.70 18.33 7.53
C GLU A 75 0.30 17.04 6.80
N GLN A 76 0.96 16.64 5.71
CA GLN A 76 0.78 15.31 5.10
C GLN A 76 -0.68 14.97 4.75
N VAL A 77 -1.48 15.95 4.33
CA VAL A 77 -2.87 15.81 3.90
C VAL A 77 -2.97 14.93 2.66
N THR A 78 -2.19 15.24 1.62
CA THR A 78 -2.19 14.49 0.36
C THR A 78 -1.64 13.09 0.58
N ALA A 79 -0.55 12.97 1.33
CA ALA A 79 0.01 11.69 1.76
C ALA A 79 -1.02 10.80 2.45
N TYR A 80 -1.75 11.38 3.41
CA TYR A 80 -2.74 10.67 4.20
C TYR A 80 -3.87 10.13 3.33
N TRP A 81 -4.54 11.00 2.56
CA TRP A 81 -5.70 10.59 1.77
C TRP A 81 -5.34 9.63 0.65
N THR A 82 -4.23 9.88 -0.05
CA THR A 82 -3.79 8.98 -1.12
C THR A 82 -3.41 7.60 -0.58
N GLY A 83 -2.70 7.54 0.55
CA GLY A 83 -2.38 6.28 1.22
C GLY A 83 -3.63 5.53 1.69
N LEU A 84 -4.56 6.24 2.33
CA LEU A 84 -5.79 5.66 2.87
C LEU A 84 -6.70 5.11 1.76
N ILE A 85 -6.86 5.85 0.66
CA ILE A 85 -7.68 5.41 -0.48
C ILE A 85 -7.02 4.24 -1.20
N LEU A 86 -5.69 4.25 -1.36
CA LEU A 86 -4.95 3.17 -2.04
C LEU A 86 -5.03 1.84 -1.28
N GLN A 87 -5.18 1.87 0.05
CA GLN A 87 -5.32 0.67 0.85
C GLN A 87 -6.58 -0.14 0.47
N ALA A 88 -7.67 0.52 0.06
CA ALA A 88 -8.92 -0.13 -0.26
C ALA A 88 -8.82 -1.16 -1.41
N PRO A 89 -8.36 -0.79 -2.63
CA PRO A 89 -8.21 -1.76 -3.71
C PRO A 89 -7.18 -2.86 -3.41
N ILE A 90 -6.17 -2.58 -2.58
CA ILE A 90 -5.18 -3.59 -2.17
C ILE A 90 -5.82 -4.67 -1.30
N GLY A 91 -6.52 -4.26 -0.23
CA GLY A 91 -7.17 -5.18 0.71
C GLY A 91 -8.27 -5.99 0.03
N TRP A 92 -9.23 -5.30 -0.59
CA TRP A 92 -10.36 -5.93 -1.27
C TRP A 92 -9.94 -6.76 -2.48
N GLY A 93 -8.98 -6.30 -3.27
CA GLY A 93 -8.45 -7.05 -4.41
C GLY A 93 -7.81 -8.37 -3.98
N SER A 94 -7.09 -8.38 -2.85
CA SER A 94 -6.49 -9.60 -2.31
C SER A 94 -7.54 -10.63 -1.88
N VAL A 95 -8.58 -10.19 -1.18
CA VAL A 95 -9.72 -11.05 -0.79
C VAL A 95 -10.47 -11.57 -2.01
N TYR A 96 -10.75 -10.68 -2.97
CA TYR A 96 -11.42 -11.04 -4.22
C TYR A 96 -10.65 -12.11 -4.98
N LEU A 97 -9.31 -11.97 -5.12
CA LEU A 97 -8.49 -12.95 -5.81
C LEU A 97 -8.46 -14.32 -5.11
N LEU A 98 -8.43 -14.36 -3.78
CA LEU A 98 -8.53 -15.61 -3.01
C LEU A 98 -9.87 -16.33 -3.28
N LEU A 99 -10.98 -15.59 -3.25
CA LEU A 99 -12.31 -16.13 -3.47
C LEU A 99 -12.52 -16.57 -4.93
N GLN A 100 -12.07 -15.76 -5.89
CA GLN A 100 -12.24 -16.02 -7.32
C GLN A 100 -11.41 -17.20 -7.79
N ARG A 101 -10.13 -17.27 -7.39
CA ARG A 101 -9.22 -18.36 -7.81
C ARG A 101 -9.46 -19.63 -7.01
N GLY A 102 -9.87 -19.51 -5.75
CA GLY A 102 -10.04 -20.64 -4.85
C GLY A 102 -8.72 -21.36 -4.56
N ASP A 103 -7.60 -20.66 -4.69
CA ASP A 103 -6.25 -21.12 -4.33
C ASP A 103 -5.50 -20.01 -3.57
N THR A 104 -4.44 -20.39 -2.86
CA THR A 104 -3.59 -19.49 -2.07
C THR A 104 -2.32 -19.06 -2.81
N LYS A 105 -2.21 -19.24 -4.13
CA LYS A 105 -0.97 -18.99 -4.86
C LYS A 105 -0.59 -17.50 -4.85
N GLY A 106 0.65 -17.23 -4.44
CA GLY A 106 1.18 -15.87 -4.33
C GLY A 106 0.61 -15.08 -3.16
N GLN A 107 -0.04 -15.76 -2.21
CA GLN A 107 -0.62 -15.20 -1.01
C GLN A 107 -0.10 -16.00 0.19
N SER A 108 0.11 -15.36 1.34
CA SER A 108 0.54 -16.04 2.57
C SER A 108 0.08 -15.28 3.81
N LEU A 109 0.00 -15.97 4.94
CA LEU A 109 -0.35 -15.33 6.21
C LEU A 109 0.76 -14.39 6.69
N GLU A 110 2.02 -14.64 6.36
CA GLU A 110 3.16 -13.78 6.70
C GLU A 110 3.09 -12.44 5.95
N ILE A 111 2.72 -12.49 4.66
CA ILE A 111 2.46 -11.28 3.85
C ILE A 111 1.30 -10.50 4.46
N TRP A 112 0.22 -11.19 4.84
CA TRP A 112 -0.92 -10.57 5.49
C TRP A 112 -0.55 -9.94 6.84
N VAL A 113 0.17 -10.63 7.72
CA VAL A 113 0.59 -10.08 9.03
C VAL A 113 1.41 -8.80 8.82
N THR A 114 2.36 -8.82 7.90
CA THR A 114 3.21 -7.65 7.60
C THR A 114 2.36 -6.47 7.12
N ARG A 115 1.41 -6.72 6.21
CA ARG A 115 0.50 -5.69 5.71
C ARG A 115 -0.45 -5.17 6.80
N PHE A 116 -1.02 -6.07 7.60
CA PHE A 116 -1.93 -5.73 8.69
C PHE A 116 -1.23 -4.85 9.73
N LEU A 117 -0.03 -5.23 10.15
CA LEU A 117 0.79 -4.43 11.06
C LEU A 117 1.13 -3.07 10.44
N GLY A 118 1.48 -3.02 9.15
CA GLY A 118 1.69 -1.77 8.43
C GLY A 118 0.48 -0.83 8.49
N CYS A 119 -0.74 -1.36 8.27
CA CYS A 119 -1.99 -0.58 8.36
C CYS A 119 -2.21 -0.07 9.78
N VAL A 120 -2.10 -0.95 10.79
CA VAL A 120 -2.30 -0.59 12.19
C VAL A 120 -1.29 0.48 12.60
N THR A 121 -0.01 0.29 12.33
CA THR A 121 1.04 1.27 12.68
C THR A 121 0.82 2.60 11.96
N ALA A 122 0.49 2.60 10.67
CA ALA A 122 0.22 3.84 9.93
C ALA A 122 -0.95 4.60 10.55
N TYR A 123 -2.09 3.94 10.78
CA TYR A 123 -3.26 4.58 11.38
C TYR A 123 -3.00 5.03 12.82
N SER A 124 -2.30 4.23 13.63
CA SER A 124 -1.92 4.59 14.99
C SER A 124 -1.06 5.86 15.03
N VAL A 125 -0.11 6.03 14.10
CA VAL A 125 0.72 7.25 14.02
C VAL A 125 -0.14 8.47 13.70
N PHE A 126 -1.08 8.38 12.76
CA PHE A 126 -1.97 9.50 12.44
C PHE A 126 -2.94 9.82 13.58
N PHE A 127 -3.50 8.80 14.25
CA PHE A 127 -4.31 9.03 15.45
C PHE A 127 -3.50 9.65 16.59
N TRP A 128 -2.28 9.17 16.83
CA TRP A 128 -1.40 9.77 17.83
C TRP A 128 -1.12 11.24 17.52
N ARG A 129 -0.84 11.58 16.27
CA ARG A 129 -0.66 12.98 15.83
C ARG A 129 -1.91 13.84 16.05
N TYR A 130 -3.08 13.31 15.69
CA TYR A 130 -4.35 13.99 15.90
C TYR A 130 -4.65 14.23 17.38
N LEU A 131 -4.37 13.26 18.25
CA LEU A 131 -4.61 13.40 19.69
C LEU A 131 -3.67 14.41 20.36
N ASN A 132 -2.45 14.59 19.83
CA ASN A 132 -1.48 15.53 20.40
C ASN A 132 -1.58 16.93 19.79
N CYS A 133 -1.95 17.06 18.51
CA CYS A 133 -2.02 18.33 17.80
C CYS A 133 -3.23 18.38 16.85
N PRO A 134 -4.48 18.33 17.35
CA PRO A 134 -5.68 18.16 16.51
C PRO A 134 -5.85 19.24 15.45
N GLU A 135 -5.37 20.47 15.71
CA GLU A 135 -5.43 21.60 14.77
C GLU A 135 -4.63 21.37 13.48
N ASN A 136 -3.54 20.60 13.53
CA ASN A 136 -2.70 20.29 12.36
C ASN A 136 -3.17 19.03 11.62
N TRP A 137 -4.03 18.21 12.26
CA TRP A 137 -4.48 16.93 11.72
C TRP A 137 -6.02 16.79 11.71
N PRO A 138 -6.82 17.86 11.48
CA PRO A 138 -8.27 17.83 11.73
C PRO A 138 -9.00 16.84 10.81
N TYR A 139 -8.45 16.59 9.63
CA TYR A 139 -8.98 15.65 8.65
C TYR A 139 -8.90 14.18 9.14
N VAL A 140 -7.97 13.84 10.04
CA VAL A 140 -7.85 12.49 10.62
C VAL A 140 -9.05 12.16 11.51
N GLY A 141 -9.55 13.14 12.27
CA GLY A 141 -10.74 12.98 13.11
C GLY A 141 -12.07 13.07 12.35
N SER A 142 -12.03 13.33 11.04
CA SER A 142 -13.24 13.50 10.25
C SER A 142 -14.02 12.19 10.07
N PHE A 143 -15.34 12.31 9.91
CA PHE A 143 -16.21 11.17 9.60
C PHE A 143 -15.70 10.37 8.38
N TRP A 144 -15.28 11.06 7.32
CA TRP A 144 -14.80 10.44 6.08
C TRP A 144 -13.50 9.65 6.27
N SER A 145 -12.59 10.16 7.09
CA SER A 145 -11.38 9.44 7.49
C SER A 145 -11.74 8.14 8.20
N ILE A 146 -12.55 8.24 9.26
CA ILE A 146 -12.93 7.08 10.09
C ILE A 146 -13.67 6.04 9.24
N ALA A 147 -14.61 6.47 8.41
CA ALA A 147 -15.35 5.58 7.52
C ALA A 147 -14.41 4.85 6.54
N THR A 148 -13.44 5.56 5.96
CA THR A 148 -12.48 4.95 5.03
C THR A 148 -11.53 3.98 5.73
N ILE A 149 -11.07 4.30 6.95
CA ILE A 149 -10.30 3.37 7.78
C ILE A 149 -11.09 2.09 8.05
N VAL A 150 -12.37 2.20 8.44
CA VAL A 150 -13.23 1.02 8.66
C VAL A 150 -13.36 0.20 7.38
N ILE A 151 -13.67 0.83 6.24
CA ILE A 151 -13.83 0.15 4.95
C ILE A 151 -12.55 -0.56 4.51
N THR A 152 -11.39 0.03 4.75
CA THR A 152 -10.09 -0.55 4.41
C THR A 152 -9.67 -1.66 5.36
N MET A 153 -10.10 -1.62 6.62
CA MET A 153 -9.78 -2.66 7.62
C MET A 153 -10.66 -3.91 7.52
N ILE A 154 -11.88 -3.82 7.00
CA ILE A 154 -12.76 -4.98 6.78
C ILE A 154 -12.05 -6.12 6.04
N PRO A 155 -11.47 -5.91 4.83
CA PRO A 155 -10.81 -6.99 4.12
C PRO A 155 -9.57 -7.49 4.86
N GLU A 156 -8.86 -6.63 5.60
CA GLU A 156 -7.69 -7.01 6.38
C GLU A 156 -8.05 -7.95 7.54
N VAL A 157 -9.17 -7.71 8.23
CA VAL A 157 -9.67 -8.58 9.30
C VAL A 157 -10.26 -9.87 8.72
N ALA A 158 -10.96 -9.80 7.59
CA ALA A 158 -11.58 -10.96 6.96
C ALA A 158 -10.56 -11.92 6.31
N TYR A 159 -9.45 -11.39 5.79
CA TYR A 159 -8.44 -12.12 5.03
C TYR A 159 -7.97 -13.44 5.67
N PRO A 160 -7.52 -13.51 6.94
CA PRO A 160 -6.99 -14.75 7.51
C PRO A 160 -8.04 -15.87 7.55
N PHE A 161 -9.30 -15.54 7.82
CA PHE A 161 -10.40 -16.50 7.85
C PHE A 161 -10.69 -17.06 6.47
N ILE A 162 -10.74 -16.18 5.46
CA ILE A 162 -10.96 -16.56 4.06
C ILE A 162 -9.78 -17.40 3.55
N TYR A 163 -8.55 -16.98 3.84
CA TYR A 163 -7.33 -17.71 3.48
C TYR A 163 -7.34 -19.13 4.06
N LEU A 164 -7.63 -19.27 5.36
CA LEU A 164 -7.70 -20.59 6.01
C LEU A 164 -8.79 -21.48 5.43
N HIS A 165 -9.95 -20.91 5.08
CA HIS A 165 -11.02 -21.65 4.41
C HIS A 165 -10.59 -22.16 3.03
N VAL A 166 -10.02 -21.28 2.19
CA VAL A 166 -9.53 -21.64 0.85
C VAL A 166 -8.40 -22.68 0.94
N HIS A 167 -7.46 -22.50 1.86
CA HIS A 167 -6.34 -23.43 2.07
C HIS A 167 -6.81 -24.84 2.47
N LYS A 168 -7.78 -24.93 3.38
CA LYS A 168 -8.39 -26.23 3.77
C LYS A 168 -9.09 -26.90 2.58
N LYS A 169 -9.89 -26.14 1.82
CA LYS A 169 -10.60 -26.64 0.64
C LYS A 169 -9.65 -27.08 -0.47
N GLN A 170 -8.49 -26.45 -0.58
CA GLN A 170 -7.45 -26.85 -1.53
C GLN A 170 -6.80 -28.17 -1.11
N LYS A 171 -6.46 -28.34 0.17
CA LYS A 171 -5.90 -29.59 0.69
C LYS A 171 -6.86 -30.78 0.50
N SER A 172 -8.13 -30.60 0.81
CA SER A 172 -9.15 -31.66 0.68
C SER A 172 -9.46 -32.09 -0.77
N LYS A 173 -8.96 -31.36 -1.78
CA LYS A 173 -9.09 -31.73 -3.20
C LYS A 173 -7.88 -32.49 -3.73
N VAL A 174 -6.77 -32.47 -2.99
CA VAL A 174 -5.50 -33.11 -3.37
C VAL A 174 -5.36 -34.49 -2.72
N GLU A 175 -6.02 -34.69 -1.57
CA GLU A 175 -6.30 -36.01 -0.97
C GLU A 175 -7.46 -36.71 -1.68
#